data_AF-A0A843T2W7-F1
#
_entry.id   AF-A0A843T2W7-F1
#
_cell.length_a   1.000
_cell.length_b   1.000
_cell.length_c   1.000
_cell.angle_alpha   90.00
_cell.angle_beta   90.00
_cell.angle_gamma   90.00
#
_symmetry.space_group_name_H-M   'P 1'
#
loop_
_entity.id
_entity.type
_entity.pdbx_description
1 polymer ?
#
loop_
_entity_poly.entity_id
_entity_poly.type
_entity_poly.pdbx_seq_one_letter_code
_entity_poly.pdbx_strand_id
1 'polypeptide(L)'
;MRRAPGIVFVDGATGRRAALGGTGLDVWEIIATWREGGESYEELVRNYPWLSEAQLRAALGYYELYPEAIDRRLEREERWTPERVKRELPLATPRAAVRRKRRKEPGADRPGVEMLARHTTGQ
;
A
#
# COMPACT_ATOMS: atom_id res chain seq x y z
N MET A 1 -34.77 0.73 2.93
CA MET A 1 -33.67 0.04 2.23
C MET A 1 -32.36 0.71 2.61
N ARG A 2 -31.37 -0.04 3.13
CA ARG A 2 -30.02 0.50 3.32
C ARG A 2 -29.41 0.68 1.93
N ARG A 3 -29.12 1.92 1.54
CA ARG A 3 -28.66 2.24 0.18
C ARG A 3 -27.28 1.64 -0.16
N ALA A 4 -26.50 1.23 0.84
CA ALA A 4 -25.25 0.48 0.66
C ALA A 4 -25.09 -0.57 1.79
N PRO A 5 -25.49 -1.84 1.57
CA PRO A 5 -25.24 -2.94 2.51
C PRO A 5 -23.73 -3.14 2.72
N GLY A 6 -23.30 -3.39 3.97
CA GLY A 6 -21.88 -3.59 4.28
C GLY A 6 -21.08 -2.31 4.58
N ILE A 7 -21.69 -1.13 4.40
CA ILE A 7 -21.11 0.15 4.82
C ILE A 7 -21.54 0.46 6.25
N VAL A 8 -20.56 0.80 7.09
CA VAL A 8 -20.76 1.29 8.46
C VAL A 8 -20.25 2.72 8.56
N PHE A 9 -20.75 3.47 9.54
CA PHE A 9 -20.25 4.81 9.82
C PHE A 9 -19.49 4.80 11.13
N VAL A 10 -18.28 5.33 11.09
CA VAL A 10 -17.38 5.42 12.24
C VAL A 10 -17.17 6.89 12.57
N ASP A 11 -17.21 7.26 13.84
CA ASP A 11 -16.84 8.61 14.27
C ASP A 11 -15.32 8.68 14.48
N GLY A 12 -14.70 9.76 14.01
CA GLY A 12 -13.27 10.00 14.15
C GLY A 12 -12.96 11.46 14.45
N ALA A 13 -11.68 11.75 14.72
CA ALA A 13 -11.21 13.10 15.05
C ALA A 13 -11.52 14.15 13.98
N THR A 14 -11.69 13.72 12.73
CA THR A 14 -12.01 14.58 11.57
C THR A 14 -13.49 14.50 11.16
N GLY A 15 -14.33 13.93 12.03
CA GLY A 15 -15.77 13.74 11.80
C GLY A 15 -16.16 12.31 11.45
N ARG A 16 -17.42 12.14 11.06
CA ARG A 16 -18.01 10.85 10.71
C ARG A 16 -17.53 10.39 9.32
N ARG A 17 -17.05 9.15 9.23
CA ARG A 17 -16.52 8.53 8.00
C ARG A 17 -17.30 7.27 7.63
N ALA A 18 -17.47 7.04 6.33
CA ALA A 18 -18.02 5.80 5.80
C ALA A 18 -16.90 4.78 5.66
N ALA A 19 -17.09 3.59 6.23
CA ALA A 19 -16.11 2.52 6.27
C ALA A 19 -16.73 1.18 5.85
N LEU A 20 -15.90 0.28 5.35
CA LEU A 20 -16.29 -1.09 5.07
C LEU A 20 -16.41 -1.86 6.39
N GLY A 21 -17.59 -2.44 6.63
CA GLY A 21 -17.86 -3.23 7.82
C GLY A 21 -16.89 -4.41 7.95
N GLY A 22 -16.25 -4.52 9.11
CA GLY A 22 -15.37 -5.65 9.45
C GLY A 22 -13.94 -5.58 8.88
N THR A 23 -13.55 -4.50 8.20
CA THR A 23 -12.20 -4.39 7.58
C THR A 23 -11.33 -3.29 8.19
N GLY A 24 -11.95 -2.27 8.77
CA GLY A 24 -11.27 -1.06 9.24
C GLY A 24 -10.91 -0.07 8.14
N LEU A 25 -11.14 -0.42 6.87
CA LEU A 25 -10.87 0.43 5.70
C LEU A 25 -12.01 1.43 5.48
N ASP A 26 -11.65 2.67 5.21
CA ASP A 26 -12.59 3.68 4.77
C ASP A 26 -12.97 3.50 3.30
N VAL A 27 -14.19 3.93 2.94
CA VAL A 27 -14.64 3.94 1.54
C VAL A 27 -13.73 4.82 0.68
N TRP A 28 -13.27 5.97 1.19
CA TRP A 28 -12.39 6.86 0.42
C TRP A 28 -11.06 6.19 0.06
N GLU A 29 -10.52 5.30 0.90
CA GLU A 29 -9.28 4.56 0.60
C GLU A 29 -9.49 3.63 -0.59
N ILE A 30 -10.61 2.91 -0.60
CA ILE A 30 -10.97 2.03 -1.72
C ILE A 30 -11.14 2.84 -3.02
N ILE A 31 -11.79 4.01 -2.96
CA ILE A 31 -12.00 4.86 -4.14
C ILE A 31 -10.70 5.50 -4.62
N ALA A 32 -9.79 5.90 -3.71
CA ALA A 32 -8.47 6.38 -4.07
C ALA A 32 -7.71 5.33 -4.89
N THR A 33 -7.62 4.10 -4.38
CA THR A 33 -6.95 2.99 -5.08
C THR A 33 -7.65 2.61 -6.39
N TRP A 34 -8.98 2.66 -6.44
CA TRP A 34 -9.73 2.43 -7.67
C TRP A 34 -9.39 3.46 -8.75
N ARG A 35 -9.32 4.75 -8.39
CA ARG A 35 -8.91 5.82 -9.32
C ARG A 35 -7.45 5.68 -9.76
N GLU A 36 -6.54 5.35 -8.85
CA GLU A 36 -5.13 5.08 -9.17
C GLU A 36 -4.98 3.90 -10.14
N GLY A 37 -5.83 2.88 -10.02
CA GLY A 37 -5.93 1.75 -10.93
C GLY A 37 -6.66 2.03 -12.25
N GLY A 38 -6.90 3.31 -12.59
CA GLY A 38 -7.59 3.70 -13.82
C GLY A 38 -9.06 3.27 -13.84
N GLU A 39 -9.72 3.29 -12.68
CA GLU A 39 -11.13 2.93 -12.52
C GLU A 39 -11.45 1.48 -12.91
N SER A 40 -10.43 0.60 -12.94
CA SER A 40 -10.59 -0.82 -13.24
C SER A 40 -11.02 -1.62 -12.01
N TYR A 41 -12.16 -2.32 -12.12
CA TYR A 41 -12.60 -3.24 -11.08
C TYR A 41 -11.62 -4.40 -10.86
N GLU A 42 -11.00 -4.88 -11.95
CA GLU A 42 -10.04 -5.99 -11.89
C GLU A 42 -8.76 -5.57 -11.17
N GLU A 43 -8.26 -4.35 -11.41
CA GLU A 43 -7.14 -3.78 -10.66
C GLU A 43 -7.52 -3.57 -9.19
N LEU A 44 -8.75 -3.15 -8.91
CA LEU A 44 -9.21 -2.98 -7.54
C LEU A 44 -9.21 -4.29 -6.76
N VAL A 45 -9.70 -5.38 -7.38
CA VAL A 45 -9.64 -6.74 -6.82
C VAL A 45 -8.20 -7.18 -6.59
N ARG A 46 -7.27 -6.87 -7.52
CA ARG A 46 -5.84 -7.17 -7.36
C ARG A 46 -5.20 -6.44 -6.19
N ASN A 47 -5.61 -5.21 -5.91
CA ASN A 47 -5.10 -4.42 -4.78
C ASN A 47 -5.69 -4.87 -3.43
N TYR A 48 -6.89 -5.46 -3.43
CA TYR A 48 -7.58 -5.93 -2.23
C TYR A 48 -8.00 -7.41 -2.30
N PRO A 49 -7.07 -8.36 -2.48
CA PRO A 49 -7.41 -9.77 -2.67
C PRO A 49 -8.05 -10.44 -1.44
N TRP A 50 -7.99 -9.80 -0.27
CA TRP A 50 -8.63 -10.25 0.97
C TRP A 50 -10.04 -9.69 1.17
N LEU A 51 -10.50 -8.76 0.32
CA LEU A 51 -11.86 -8.24 0.38
C LEU A 51 -12.80 -9.08 -0.49
N SER A 52 -14.01 -9.28 0.00
CA SER A 52 -15.06 -9.92 -0.78
C SER A 52 -15.56 -9.01 -1.91
N GLU A 53 -16.06 -9.63 -2.98
CA GLU A 53 -16.69 -8.90 -4.09
C GLU A 53 -17.82 -7.99 -3.60
N ALA A 54 -18.63 -8.47 -2.65
CA ALA A 54 -19.71 -7.70 -2.06
C ALA A 54 -19.22 -6.43 -1.34
N GLN A 55 -18.06 -6.49 -0.66
CA GLN A 55 -17.47 -5.33 0.00
C GLN A 55 -16.95 -4.30 -1.00
N LEU A 56 -16.28 -4.75 -2.07
CA LEU A 56 -15.79 -3.85 -3.13
C LEU A 56 -16.96 -3.18 -3.85
N ARG A 57 -18.00 -3.95 -4.23
CA ARG A 57 -19.22 -3.40 -4.83
C ARG A 57 -19.97 -2.46 -3.88
N ALA A 58 -19.98 -2.73 -2.58
CA ALA A 58 -20.58 -1.83 -1.60
C ALA A 58 -19.84 -0.48 -1.53
N ALA A 59 -18.51 -0.49 -1.61
CA ALA A 59 -17.70 0.73 -1.62
C ALA A 59 -17.98 1.57 -2.88
N LEU A 60 -17.95 0.93 -4.05
CA LEU A 60 -18.24 1.60 -5.33
C LEU A 60 -19.68 2.11 -5.37
N GLY A 61 -20.65 1.29 -4.98
CA GLY A 61 -22.06 1.71 -4.94
C GLY A 61 -22.33 2.83 -3.93
N TYR A 62 -21.59 2.88 -2.81
CA TYR A 62 -21.67 4.03 -1.91
C TYR A 62 -21.13 5.30 -2.56
N TYR A 63 -20.02 5.19 -3.29
CA TYR A 63 -19.44 6.32 -4.01
C TYR A 63 -20.35 6.83 -5.12
N GLU A 64 -20.98 5.94 -5.89
CA GLU A 64 -21.98 6.33 -6.91
C GLU A 64 -23.16 7.11 -6.31
N LEU A 65 -23.58 6.76 -5.09
CA LEU A 65 -24.70 7.42 -4.41
C LEU A 65 -24.32 8.74 -3.74
N TYR A 66 -23.06 8.89 -3.32
CA TYR A 66 -22.57 10.03 -2.53
C TYR A 66 -21.17 10.48 -2.96
N PRO A 67 -20.96 10.83 -4.25
CA PRO A 67 -19.63 11.13 -4.77
C PRO A 67 -19.02 12.35 -4.07
N GLU A 68 -19.81 13.39 -3.80
CA GLU A 68 -19.32 14.65 -3.21
C GLU A 68 -18.83 14.46 -1.78
N ALA A 69 -19.31 13.45 -1.06
CA ALA A 69 -18.83 13.14 0.28
C ALA A 69 -17.41 12.55 0.23
N ILE A 70 -17.17 11.67 -0.73
CA ILE A 70 -15.88 11.00 -0.93
C ILE A 70 -14.89 11.95 -1.60
N ASP A 71 -15.29 12.71 -2.60
CA ASP A 71 -14.42 13.68 -3.28
C ASP A 71 -13.87 14.73 -2.31
N ARG A 72 -14.75 15.32 -1.49
CA ARG A 72 -14.31 16.26 -0.44
C ARG A 72 -13.35 15.62 0.56
N ARG A 73 -13.46 14.31 0.80
CA ARG A 73 -12.55 13.56 1.68
C ARG A 73 -11.20 13.36 1.00
N LEU A 74 -11.18 12.97 -0.28
CA LEU A 74 -9.99 12.79 -1.11
C LEU A 74 -9.21 14.10 -1.24
N GLU A 75 -9.88 15.20 -1.56
CA GLU A 75 -9.25 16.53 -1.63
C GLU A 75 -8.64 16.96 -0.28
N ARG A 76 -9.24 16.55 0.85
CA ARG A 76 -8.67 16.82 2.18
C ARG A 76 -7.38 16.02 2.42
N GLU A 77 -7.29 14.80 1.92
CA GLU A 77 -6.07 13.98 2.04
C GLU A 77 -4.97 14.44 1.08
N GLU A 78 -5.32 14.79 -0.16
CA GLU A 78 -4.35 15.29 -1.15
C GLU A 78 -3.63 16.57 -0.68
N ARG A 79 -4.28 17.36 0.18
CA ARG A 79 -3.70 18.55 0.82
C ARG A 79 -2.51 18.24 1.75
N TRP A 80 -2.30 17.00 2.17
CA TRP A 80 -1.18 16.58 3.02
C TRP A 80 0.00 16.07 2.17
N THR A 81 0.75 16.99 1.56
CA THR A 81 1.98 16.62 0.84
C THR A 81 3.13 16.28 1.80
N PRO A 82 4.13 15.47 1.38
CA PRO A 82 5.31 15.18 2.20
C PRO A 82 6.03 16.43 2.71
N GLU A 83 6.14 17.48 1.89
CA GLU A 83 6.74 18.76 2.24
C GLU A 83 5.94 19.47 3.33
N ARG A 84 4.60 19.42 3.23
CA ARG A 84 3.71 20.00 4.22
C ARG A 84 3.76 19.25 5.53
N VAL A 85 3.75 17.92 5.50
CA VAL A 85 3.91 17.07 6.69
C VAL A 85 5.25 17.37 7.36
N LYS A 86 6.35 17.43 6.62
CA LYS A 86 7.67 17.78 7.18
C LYS A 86 7.70 19.16 7.84
N ARG A 87 6.96 20.13 7.29
CA ARG A 87 6.87 21.50 7.81
C ARG A 87 5.99 21.59 9.06
N GLU A 88 4.79 21.02 9.01
CA GLU A 88 3.75 21.21 10.05
C GLU A 88 3.79 20.12 11.12
N LEU A 89 4.26 18.92 10.79
CA LEU A 89 4.39 17.77 11.68
C LEU A 89 5.79 17.16 11.57
N PRO A 90 6.87 17.86 11.99
CA PRO A 90 8.24 17.37 11.84
C PRO A 90 8.48 16.00 12.51
N LEU A 91 7.70 15.68 13.54
CA LEU A 91 7.77 14.42 14.28
C LEU A 91 7.08 13.24 13.57
N ALA A 92 6.20 13.51 12.59
CA ALA A 92 5.49 12.48 11.82
C ALA A 92 6.24 12.05 10.55
N THR A 93 7.29 12.77 10.15
CA THR A 93 8.16 12.35 9.06
C THR A 93 8.93 11.09 9.45
N PRO A 94 8.91 10.01 8.64
CA PRO A 94 9.71 8.82 8.89
C PRO A 94 11.19 9.22 9.05
N ARG A 95 11.87 8.75 10.12
CA ARG A 95 13.33 8.86 10.21
C ARG A 95 13.91 8.09 9.04
N ALA A 96 14.32 8.83 8.01
CA ALA A 96 14.81 8.28 6.75
C ALA A 96 15.81 7.14 6.98
N ALA A 97 15.58 6.04 6.27
CA ALA A 97 16.49 4.93 6.10
C ALA A 97 17.94 5.41 5.93
N VAL A 98 18.73 5.27 6.99
CA VAL A 98 20.18 5.41 6.91
C VAL A 98 20.71 4.25 6.09
N ARG A 99 20.81 4.52 4.79
CA ARG A 99 21.55 3.82 3.74
C ARG A 99 22.79 3.09 4.28
N ARG A 100 22.65 1.82 4.67
CA ARG A 100 23.78 0.88 4.64
C ARG A 100 23.78 0.22 3.27
N LYS A 101 24.40 0.92 2.33
CA LYS A 101 24.85 0.38 1.05
C LYS A 101 25.80 -0.78 1.36
N ARG A 102 25.30 -2.00 1.60
CA ARG A 102 26.16 -3.20 1.62
C ARG A 102 26.69 -3.32 0.19
N ARG A 103 27.99 -3.10 0.09
CA ARG A 103 28.85 -3.24 -1.09
C ARG A 103 28.45 -4.50 -1.86
N LYS A 104 28.21 -4.40 -3.17
CA LYS A 104 28.30 -5.56 -4.06
C LYS A 104 29.73 -6.08 -3.93
N GLU A 105 29.91 -7.32 -3.48
CA GLU A 105 31.15 -8.04 -3.71
C GLU A 105 31.12 -8.55 -5.15
N PRO A 106 32.05 -8.17 -6.03
CA PRO A 106 32.22 -8.86 -7.30
C PRO A 106 32.94 -10.18 -7.01
N GLY A 107 32.17 -11.28 -7.00
CA GLY A 107 32.72 -12.62 -7.14
C GLY A 107 32.93 -12.92 -8.61
N ALA A 108 34.19 -12.98 -9.04
CA ALA A 108 34.73 -13.83 -10.12
C ALA A 108 36.01 -13.19 -10.67
N ASP A 109 37.16 -13.54 -10.08
CA ASP A 109 38.34 -13.95 -10.85
C ASP A 109 39.38 -14.55 -9.90
N ARG A 110 39.59 -15.87 -9.98
CA ARG A 110 40.76 -16.53 -9.42
C ARG A 110 41.32 -17.43 -10.52
N PRO A 111 42.41 -17.05 -11.19
CA PRO A 111 43.11 -17.98 -12.06
C PRO A 111 43.82 -19.06 -11.22
N GLY A 112 43.81 -20.28 -11.77
CA GLY A 112 44.42 -21.45 -11.17
C GLY A 112 45.92 -21.29 -10.97
N VAL A 113 46.41 -21.82 -9.86
CA VAL A 113 47.82 -22.14 -9.67
C VAL A 113 47.94 -23.64 -9.46
N GLU A 114 48.61 -24.26 -10.44
CA GLU A 114 49.04 -25.63 -10.45
C GLU A 114 49.95 -25.98 -9.26
N MET A 115 50.14 -27.31 -9.12
CA MET A 115 51.41 -27.94 -8.75
C MET A 115 51.72 -28.00 -7.23
N LEU A 116 51.56 -29.18 -6.61
CA LEU A 116 52.56 -30.26 -6.66
C LEU A 116 52.12 -31.43 -5.77
N ALA A 117 52.17 -32.62 -6.40
CA ALA A 117 52.66 -33.90 -5.88
C ALA A 117 52.70 -34.13 -4.35
N ARG A 118 52.21 -35.29 -3.91
CA ARG A 118 53.07 -36.49 -3.77
C ARG A 118 52.27 -37.70 -3.26
N HIS A 119 52.45 -38.82 -3.98
CA HIS A 119 52.72 -40.19 -3.53
C HIS A 119 51.97 -40.73 -2.29
N THR A 120 51.28 -41.87 -2.45
CA THR A 120 51.72 -43.24 -2.02
C THR A 120 50.57 -44.23 -2.29
N THR A 121 50.75 -45.22 -3.17
CA THR A 121 50.92 -46.67 -2.88
C THR A 121 49.74 -47.27 -2.10
N GLY A 122 49.06 -48.34 -2.50
CA GLY A 122 49.26 -49.35 -3.55
C GLY A 122 48.51 -50.64 -3.14
N GLN A 123 48.18 -51.45 -4.15
CA GLN A 123 47.58 -52.81 -4.13
C GLN A 123 46.15 -52.99 -3.64
#